data_AF-A0A1X9XS86-F1
#
_entry.id   AF-A0A1X9XS86-F1
#
_cell.length_a   1.000
_cell.length_b   1.000
_cell.length_c   1.000
_cell.angle_alpha   90.00
_cell.angle_beta   90.00
_cell.angle_gamma   90.00
#
_symmetry.space_group_name_H-M   'P 1'
#
loop_
_entity.id
_entity.type
_entity.pdbx_description
1 polymer ?
#
loop_
_entity_poly.entity_id
_entity_poly.type
_entity_poly.pdbx_seq_one_letter_code
_entity_poly.pdbx_strand_id
1 'polypeptide(L)'
;NAKETGELYNLLGDVEEHAGKLTAAADHFQRAAHIDAREEHLFDWGNIYLRLRAGDHALQVFTAGVARFSASARLQIGLGVAQ
;
A
#
# COMPACT_ATOMS: atom_id res chain seq x y z
N ASN A 1 -11.27 -24.15 5.19
CA ASN A 1 -9.94 -23.53 5.02
C ASN A 1 -10.07 -22.36 4.04
N ALA A 2 -10.23 -21.15 4.55
CA ALA A 2 -10.09 -19.96 3.70
C ALA A 2 -8.60 -19.81 3.37
N LYS A 3 -8.25 -19.67 2.09
CA LYS A 3 -6.87 -19.43 1.66
C LYS A 3 -6.57 -17.95 1.93
N GLU A 4 -5.51 -17.67 2.68
CA GLU A 4 -5.03 -16.30 2.83
C GLU A 4 -4.49 -15.81 1.48
N THR A 5 -5.09 -14.76 0.92
CA THR A 5 -4.67 -14.14 -0.35
C THR A 5 -4.26 -12.69 -0.12
N GLY A 6 -3.44 -12.14 -1.02
CA GLY A 6 -3.10 -10.72 -0.98
C GLY A 6 -4.35 -9.85 -1.08
N GLU A 7 -5.30 -10.23 -1.94
CA GLU A 7 -6.58 -9.54 -2.12
C GLU A 7 -7.44 -9.50 -0.84
N LEU A 8 -7.49 -10.61 -0.07
CA LEU A 8 -8.18 -10.63 1.22
C LEU A 8 -7.58 -9.60 2.18
N TYR A 9 -6.25 -9.54 2.26
CA TYR A 9 -5.57 -8.58 3.12
C TYR A 9 -5.74 -7.15 2.63
N ASN A 10 -5.78 -6.90 1.32
CA ASN A 10 -6.05 -5.57 0.79
C ASN A 10 -7.45 -5.08 1.17
N LEU A 11 -8.47 -5.93 1.02
CA LEU A 11 -9.84 -5.61 1.40
C LEU A 11 -9.99 -5.37 2.91
N LEU A 12 -9.27 -6.13 3.75
CA LEU A 12 -9.22 -5.85 5.19
C LEU A 12 -8.56 -4.49 5.47
N GLY A 13 -7.51 -4.15 4.73
CA GLY A 13 -6.88 -2.82 4.77
C GLY A 13 -7.88 -1.71 4.48
N ASP A 14 -8.63 -1.84 3.39
CA ASP A 14 -9.68 -0.88 3.01
C ASP A 14 -10.73 -0.74 4.10
N VAL A 15 -11.23 -1.85 4.66
CA VAL A 15 -12.26 -1.82 5.73
C VAL A 15 -11.75 -1.08 6.96
N GLU A 16 -10.53 -1.38 7.41
CA GLU A 16 -9.93 -0.72 8.58
C GLU A 16 -9.63 0.77 8.30
N GLU A 17 -9.23 1.10 7.07
CA GLU A 17 -9.00 2.47 6.62
C GLU A 17 -10.30 3.30 6.64
N HIS A 18 -11.39 2.74 6.12
CA HIS A 18 -12.72 3.36 6.15
C HIS A 18 -13.25 3.50 7.58
N ALA A 19 -12.88 2.59 8.48
CA ALA A 19 -13.16 2.68 9.91
C ALA A 19 -12.25 3.68 10.66
N GLY A 20 -11.30 4.33 9.98
CA GLY A 20 -10.37 5.31 10.57
C GLY A 20 -9.21 4.68 11.34
N LYS A 21 -9.04 3.36 11.28
CA LYS A 21 -7.98 2.63 12.00
C LYS A 21 -6.74 2.47 11.12
N LEU A 22 -6.09 3.59 10.86
CA LEU A 22 -5.03 3.68 9.82
C LEU A 22 -3.83 2.76 10.07
N THR A 23 -3.44 2.52 11.33
CA THR A 23 -2.34 1.60 11.65
C THR A 23 -2.70 0.15 11.29
N ALA A 24 -3.92 -0.30 11.60
CA ALA A 24 -4.38 -1.64 11.25
C ALA A 24 -4.49 -1.80 9.72
N ALA A 25 -4.94 -0.75 9.03
CA ALA A 25 -4.95 -0.72 7.58
C ALA A 25 -3.55 -0.88 6.99
N ALA A 26 -2.54 -0.18 7.55
CA ALA A 26 -1.15 -0.31 7.11
C ALA A 26 -0.60 -1.73 7.28
N ASP A 27 -0.89 -2.39 8.39
CA ASP A 27 -0.47 -3.79 8.62
C ASP A 27 -1.08 -4.74 7.56
N HIS A 28 -2.35 -4.51 7.21
CA HIS A 28 -3.06 -5.30 6.22
C HIS A 28 -2.56 -5.06 4.79
N PHE A 29 -2.40 -3.80 4.37
CA PHE A 29 -1.84 -3.46 3.06
C PHE A 29 -0.40 -3.93 2.90
N GLN A 30 0.42 -3.82 3.96
CA GLN A 30 1.76 -4.40 3.98
C GLN A 30 1.70 -5.90 3.70
N ARG A 31 0.84 -6.64 4.40
CA ARG A 31 0.71 -8.09 4.23
C ARG A 31 0.22 -8.45 2.83
N ALA A 32 -0.71 -7.68 2.27
CA ALA A 32 -1.18 -7.84 0.90
C ALA A 32 -0.02 -7.72 -0.11
N ALA A 33 0.79 -6.67 0.01
CA ALA A 33 1.93 -6.40 -0.85
C ALA A 33 3.05 -7.45 -0.71
N HIS A 34 3.23 -8.03 0.48
CA HIS A 34 4.21 -9.12 0.70
C HIS A 34 3.75 -10.45 0.11
N ILE A 35 2.44 -10.74 0.12
CA ILE A 35 1.88 -11.96 -0.48
C ILE A 35 1.91 -11.85 -2.01
N ASP A 36 1.50 -10.71 -2.55
CA ASP A 36 1.49 -10.43 -3.98
C ASP A 36 1.79 -8.94 -4.22
N ALA A 37 2.99 -8.66 -4.70
CA ALA A 37 3.44 -7.29 -5.00
C ALA A 37 2.89 -6.81 -6.35
N ARG A 38 1.57 -6.83 -6.52
CA ARG A 38 0.88 -6.20 -7.65
C ARG A 38 0.76 -4.69 -7.43
N GLU A 39 0.53 -3.96 -8.52
CA GLU A 39 0.53 -2.50 -8.53
C GLU A 39 -0.45 -1.89 -7.51
N GLU A 40 -1.62 -2.51 -7.32
CA GLU A 40 -2.65 -2.05 -6.39
C GLU A 40 -2.21 -2.16 -4.93
N HIS A 41 -1.70 -3.32 -4.50
CA HIS A 41 -1.28 -3.51 -3.12
C HIS A 41 -0.11 -2.59 -2.72
N LEU A 42 0.81 -2.30 -3.66
CA LEU A 42 1.89 -1.35 -3.41
C LEU A 42 1.37 0.09 -3.35
N PHE A 43 0.39 0.44 -4.18
CA PHE A 43 -0.21 1.78 -4.15
C PHE A 43 -0.96 2.02 -2.83
N ASP A 44 -1.78 1.07 -2.40
CA ASP A 44 -2.59 1.20 -1.17
C ASP A 44 -1.68 1.24 0.07
N TRP A 45 -0.63 0.41 0.10
CA TRP A 45 0.36 0.43 1.17
C TRP A 45 1.19 1.72 1.21
N GLY A 46 1.52 2.31 0.06
CA GLY A 46 2.18 3.61 0.03
C GLY A 46 1.25 4.73 0.49
N ASN A 47 -0.01 4.71 0.04
CA ASN A 47 -1.01 5.73 0.32
C ASN A 47 -1.38 5.79 1.81
N ILE A 48 -1.55 4.64 2.46
CA ILE A 48 -1.86 4.62 3.89
C ILE A 48 -0.75 5.24 4.74
N TYR A 49 0.52 5.11 4.32
CA TYR A 49 1.63 5.79 5.01
C TYR A 49 1.62 7.31 4.80
N LEU A 50 1.19 7.81 3.63
CA LEU A 50 0.96 9.24 3.45
C LEU A 50 -0.13 9.75 4.40
N ARG A 51 -1.24 9.00 4.54
CA ARG A 51 -2.31 9.33 5.49
C ARG A 51 -1.85 9.31 6.95
N LEU A 52 -0.99 8.37 7.31
CA LEU A 52 -0.34 8.28 8.62
C LEU A 52 0.73 9.36 8.86
N ARG A 53 1.01 10.22 7.87
CA ARG A 53 2.10 11.21 7.91
C ARG A 53 3.48 10.59 8.07
N ALA A 54 3.63 9.35 7.61
CA ALA A 54 4.87 8.57 7.59
C ALA A 54 5.54 8.63 6.22
N GLY A 55 5.99 9.83 5.83
CA GLY A 55 6.54 10.12 4.50
C GLY A 55 7.69 9.19 4.09
N ASP A 56 8.64 8.92 5.01
CA ASP A 56 9.78 8.03 4.73
C ASP A 56 9.36 6.61 4.37
N HIS A 57 8.32 6.07 5.03
CA HIS A 57 7.79 4.74 4.72
C HIS A 57 7.05 4.75 3.37
N ALA A 58 6.24 5.78 3.11
CA ALA A 58 5.59 5.94 1.80
C ALA A 58 6.63 6.03 0.67
N LEU A 59 7.69 6.81 0.87
CA LEU A 59 8.79 6.98 -0.09
C LEU A 59 9.46 5.64 -0.42
N GLN A 60 9.72 4.80 0.59
CA GLN A 60 10.29 3.47 0.39
C GLN A 60 9.36 2.57 -0.44
N VAL A 61 8.07 2.52 -0.10
CA VAL A 61 7.08 1.70 -0.82
C VAL A 61 6.91 2.16 -2.26
N PHE A 62 6.74 3.47 -2.49
CA PHE A 62 6.56 4.01 -3.84
C PHE A 62 7.83 3.91 -4.69
N THR A 63 9.03 4.05 -4.11
CA THR A 63 10.28 3.82 -4.83
C THR A 63 10.37 2.38 -5.32
N ALA A 64 10.08 1.40 -4.47
CA ALA A 64 10.04 0.00 -4.87
C ALA A 64 8.93 -0.28 -5.90
N GLY A 65 7.77 0.35 -5.73
CA GLY A 65 6.64 0.27 -6.66
C GLY A 65 6.99 0.78 -8.06
N VAL A 66 7.58 1.98 -8.17
CA VAL A 66 8.01 2.57 -9.43
C VAL A 66 9.12 1.74 -10.10
N ALA A 67 10.06 1.18 -9.32
CA ALA A 67 11.09 0.31 -9.87
C ALA A 67 10.50 -0.96 -10.53
N ARG A 68 9.40 -1.49 -9.97
CA ARG A 68 8.69 -2.67 -10.49
C ARG A 68 7.69 -2.35 -11.61
N PHE A 69 7.01 -1.21 -11.51
CA PHE A 69 5.93 -0.79 -12.39
C PHE A 69 6.20 0.62 -12.92
N SER A 70 7.28 0.77 -13.70
CA SER A 70 7.78 2.09 -14.13
C SER A 70 6.79 2.92 -14.94
N ALA A 71 5.85 2.27 -15.63
CA ALA A 71 4.78 2.90 -16.40
C ALA A 71 3.53 3.26 -15.57
N SER A 72 3.46 2.89 -14.29
CA SER A 72 2.31 3.19 -13.42
C SER A 72 2.26 4.67 -13.05
N ALA A 73 1.31 5.40 -13.64
CA ALA A 73 1.10 6.80 -13.32
C ALA A 73 0.78 7.02 -11.83
N ARG A 74 -0.01 6.13 -11.21
CA ARG A 74 -0.40 6.29 -9.80
C ARG A 74 0.78 6.09 -8.84
N LEU A 75 1.68 5.15 -9.11
CA LEU A 75 2.87 4.94 -8.29
C LEU A 75 3.88 6.09 -8.46
N GLN A 76 4.00 6.63 -9.68
CA GLN A 76 4.80 7.84 -9.93
C GLN A 76 4.25 9.07 -9.18
N ILE A 77 2.93 9.27 -9.21
CA ILE A 77 2.27 10.33 -8.44
C ILE A 77 2.51 10.14 -6.94
N GLY A 78 2.31 8.91 -6.43
CA GLY A 78 2.57 8.58 -5.02
C GLY A 78 4.01 8.86 -4.61
N LEU A 79 4.98 8.51 -5.47
CA LEU A 79 6.39 8.82 -5.26
C LEU A 79 6.65 10.32 -5.17
N GLY A 80 6.05 11.10 -6.08
CA GLY A 80 6.19 12.56 -6.08
C GLY A 80 5.55 13.24 -4.86
N VAL A 81 4.47 12.69 -4.31
CA VAL A 81 3.82 13.20 -3.08
C VAL A 81 4.64 12.85 -1.84
N ALA A 82 5.39 11.74 -1.86
CA ALA A 82 6.20 11.28 -0.73
C ALA A 82 7.56 12.00 -0.59
N GLN A 83 7.96 12.81 -1.58
CA GLN A 83 9.18 13.63 -1.60
C GLN A 83 8.95 15.00 -0.95
#